data_AF-A0A7C4YBI8-F1
#
_entry.id   AF-A0A7C4YBI8-F1
#
_cell.length_a   1.000
_cell.length_b   1.000
_cell.length_c   1.000
_cell.angle_alpha   90.00
_cell.angle_beta   90.00
_cell.angle_gamma   90.00
#
_symmetry.space_group_name_H-M   'P 1'
#
loop_
_entity.id
_entity.type
_entity.pdbx_description
1 polymer ?
#
loop_
_entity_poly.entity_id
_entity_poly.type
_entity_poly.pdbx_seq_one_letter_code
_entity_poly.pdbx_strand_id
1 'polypeptide(L)'
;MALEDPRDLKGIDQEIRINELKAEAEELAGGEMTTWENPDCPPDIAERFWEHVVAYEKAPRTSHFQMLSDRGVELPPPDELSDEALHAKLWELIHALAEMQTFLVSTDHYNDRELYEHLWYETLHEVTIEPLPGITCTLDLVSSGSEEDIENYLRYYADDESRAHWKESYPGDAIPPREKPPYDRDRQLPKG
;
A
#
# COMPACT_ATOMS: atom_id res chain seq x y z
N MET A 1 31.15 17.00 -29.40
CA MET A 1 31.41 17.46 -28.01
C MET A 1 30.45 18.61 -27.77
N ALA A 2 29.31 18.36 -27.11
CA ALA A 2 28.34 19.41 -26.84
C ALA A 2 28.96 20.38 -25.81
N LEU A 3 28.93 21.68 -26.13
CA LEU A 3 29.36 22.73 -25.21
C LEU A 3 28.37 22.74 -24.02
N GLU A 4 28.85 22.46 -22.82
CA GLU A 4 28.09 22.69 -21.58
C GLU A 4 27.74 24.18 -21.49
N ASP A 5 26.48 24.48 -21.15
CA ASP A 5 25.99 25.85 -20.99
C ASP A 5 26.68 26.49 -19.77
N PRO A 6 27.53 27.51 -19.94
CA PRO A 6 28.34 28.07 -18.86
C PRO A 6 27.53 28.77 -17.75
N ARG A 7 26.20 28.89 -17.91
CA ARG A 7 25.29 29.48 -16.92
C ARG A 7 24.39 28.45 -16.25
N ASP A 8 24.42 27.19 -16.70
CA ASP A 8 23.54 26.11 -16.24
C ASP A 8 22.08 26.53 -16.01
N LEU A 9 21.51 27.26 -16.98
CA LEU A 9 20.16 27.82 -16.83
C LEU A 9 19.10 26.73 -16.65
N LYS A 10 19.32 25.55 -17.26
CA LYS A 10 18.42 24.41 -17.12
C LYS A 10 18.44 23.81 -15.71
N GLY A 11 19.61 23.70 -15.09
CA GLY A 11 19.74 23.25 -13.71
C GLY A 11 19.04 24.21 -12.76
N ILE A 12 19.24 25.51 -12.94
CA ILE A 12 18.57 26.55 -12.15
C ILE A 12 17.04 26.49 -12.32
N ASP A 13 16.55 26.37 -13.54
CA ASP A 13 15.10 26.26 -13.81
C ASP A 13 14.50 25.02 -13.15
N GLN A 14 15.24 23.91 -13.12
CA GLN A 14 14.81 22.67 -12.45
C GLN A 14 14.79 22.82 -10.93
N GLU A 15 15.80 23.46 -10.35
CA GLU A 15 15.85 23.75 -8.93
C GLU A 15 14.69 24.66 -8.49
N ILE A 16 14.32 25.64 -9.31
CA ILE A 16 13.13 26.48 -9.08
C ILE A 16 11.87 25.62 -9.02
N ARG A 17 11.64 24.74 -10.01
CA ARG A 17 10.45 23.87 -10.03
C ARG A 17 10.40 22.93 -8.82
N ILE A 18 11.54 22.35 -8.41
CA ILE A 18 11.62 21.53 -7.20
C ILE A 18 11.21 22.34 -5.97
N ASN A 19 11.72 23.57 -5.82
CA ASN A 19 11.40 24.43 -4.69
C ASN A 19 9.92 24.88 -4.69
N GLU A 20 9.33 25.10 -5.86
CA GLU A 20 7.90 25.40 -6.00
C GLU A 20 7.04 24.20 -5.55
N LEU A 21 7.38 22.98 -5.98
CA LEU A 21 6.66 21.77 -5.56
C LEU A 21 6.78 21.51 -4.06
N LYS A 22 7.94 21.77 -3.45
CA LYS A 22 8.15 21.67 -1.99
C LYS A 22 7.25 22.64 -1.22
N ALA A 23 7.20 23.90 -1.66
CA ALA A 23 6.36 24.91 -1.04
C ALA A 23 4.88 24.56 -1.16
N GLU A 24 4.45 24.04 -2.32
CA GLU A 24 3.09 23.56 -2.51
C GLU A 24 2.75 22.36 -1.61
N ALA A 25 3.65 21.38 -1.49
CA ALA A 25 3.47 20.25 -0.59
C ALA A 25 3.34 20.69 0.88
N GLU A 26 4.15 21.65 1.32
CA GLU A 26 4.08 22.22 2.68
C GLU A 26 2.73 22.92 2.93
N GLU A 27 2.22 23.68 1.96
CA GLU A 27 0.90 24.31 2.05
C GLU A 27 -0.21 23.26 2.15
N LEU A 28 -0.18 22.22 1.31
CA LEU A 28 -1.16 21.15 1.31
C LEU A 28 -1.14 20.34 2.62
N ALA A 29 0.03 20.16 3.23
CA ALA A 29 0.20 19.49 4.52
C ALA A 29 -0.24 20.34 5.72
N GLY A 30 -0.72 21.57 5.52
CA GLY A 30 -1.18 22.47 6.58
C GLY A 30 -0.10 23.37 7.17
N GLY A 31 1.03 23.55 6.47
CA GLY A 31 2.06 24.55 6.77
C GLY A 31 3.21 24.09 7.68
N GLU A 32 3.24 22.84 8.12
CA GLU A 32 4.38 22.24 8.80
C GLU A 32 4.68 20.86 8.18
N MET A 33 5.85 20.70 7.57
CA MET A 33 6.26 19.45 6.93
C MET A 33 7.67 19.04 7.39
N THR A 34 7.82 17.81 7.86
CA THR A 34 9.14 17.23 8.13
C THR A 34 9.64 16.52 6.88
N THR A 35 10.74 17.00 6.30
CA THR A 35 11.31 16.44 5.08
C THR A 35 12.73 15.96 5.30
N TRP A 36 13.11 14.85 4.67
CA TRP A 36 14.49 14.45 4.54
C TRP A 36 14.78 14.12 3.07
N GLU A 37 15.93 14.57 2.59
CA GLU A 37 16.41 14.27 1.24
C GLU A 37 17.87 13.84 1.32
N ASN A 38 18.25 12.90 0.45
CA ASN A 38 19.65 12.59 0.22
C ASN A 38 20.29 13.75 -0.56
N PRO A 39 21.37 14.38 -0.07
CA PRO A 39 22.07 15.45 -0.80
C PRO A 39 22.58 15.04 -2.19
N ASP A 40 22.80 13.74 -2.40
CA ASP A 40 23.27 13.18 -3.67
C ASP A 40 22.12 12.74 -4.60
N CYS A 41 20.87 13.07 -4.28
CA CYS A 41 19.71 12.74 -5.12
C CYS A 41 19.79 13.47 -6.47
N PRO A 42 19.75 12.76 -7.61
CA PRO A 42 19.70 13.41 -8.91
C PRO A 42 18.49 14.36 -9.03
N PRO A 43 18.63 15.58 -9.58
CA PRO A 43 17.55 16.56 -9.63
C PRO A 43 16.28 16.07 -10.36
N ASP A 44 16.41 15.22 -11.37
CA ASP A 44 15.28 14.63 -12.08
C ASP A 44 14.49 13.64 -11.21
N ILE A 45 15.16 12.93 -10.31
CA ILE A 45 14.51 12.06 -9.33
C ILE A 45 13.84 12.89 -8.24
N ALA A 46 14.51 13.93 -7.75
CA ALA A 46 13.95 14.85 -6.76
C ALA A 46 12.68 15.54 -7.30
N GLU A 47 12.72 16.07 -8.52
CA GLU A 47 11.57 16.70 -9.17
C GLU A 47 10.39 15.74 -9.27
N ARG A 48 10.60 14.53 -9.81
CA ARG A 48 9.54 13.52 -9.92
C ARG A 48 8.97 13.07 -8.56
N PHE A 49 9.82 12.99 -7.55
CA PHE A 49 9.38 12.67 -6.19
C PHE A 49 8.42 13.74 -5.68
N TRP A 50 8.77 15.02 -5.82
CA TRP A 50 7.91 16.11 -5.37
C TRP A 50 6.64 16.27 -6.18
N GLU A 51 6.68 16.00 -7.49
CA GLU A 51 5.47 15.90 -8.32
C GLU A 51 4.51 14.83 -7.76
N HIS A 52 5.02 13.67 -7.34
CA HIS A 52 4.20 12.62 -6.73
C HIS A 52 3.66 13.01 -5.35
N VAL A 53 4.47 13.67 -4.50
CA VAL A 53 3.99 14.15 -3.19
C VAL A 53 2.83 15.12 -3.37
N VAL A 54 2.98 16.13 -4.23
CA VAL A 54 1.92 17.09 -4.52
C VAL A 54 0.68 16.39 -5.11
N ALA A 55 0.86 15.44 -6.02
CA ALA A 55 -0.25 14.67 -6.59
C ALA A 55 -0.99 13.85 -5.52
N TYR A 56 -0.25 13.24 -4.59
CA TYR A 56 -0.80 12.46 -3.47
C TYR A 56 -1.63 13.34 -2.55
N GLU A 57 -1.08 14.48 -2.11
CA GLU A 57 -1.75 15.39 -1.18
C GLU A 57 -3.02 16.04 -1.79
N LYS A 58 -3.04 16.23 -3.12
CA LYS A 58 -4.23 16.72 -3.83
C LYS A 58 -5.28 15.65 -4.12
N ALA A 59 -4.91 14.37 -4.06
CA ALA A 59 -5.79 13.30 -4.51
C ALA A 59 -7.04 13.23 -3.59
N PRO A 60 -8.24 13.07 -4.17
CA PRO A 60 -9.46 12.91 -3.37
C PRO A 60 -9.34 11.70 -2.44
N ARG A 61 -9.72 11.90 -1.18
CA ARG A 61 -9.86 10.80 -0.23
C ARG A 61 -11.06 9.93 -0.59
N THR A 62 -10.86 8.63 -0.58
CA THR A 62 -11.85 7.61 -0.93
C THR A 62 -11.60 6.33 -0.13
N SER A 63 -12.22 5.23 -0.51
CA SER A 63 -11.93 3.87 -0.02
C SER A 63 -11.95 2.88 -1.18
N HIS A 64 -11.35 1.70 -1.01
CA HIS A 64 -11.40 0.65 -2.03
C HIS A 64 -12.85 0.21 -2.29
N PHE A 65 -13.70 0.17 -1.25
CA PHE A 65 -15.12 -0.12 -1.37
C PHE A 65 -15.83 0.87 -2.30
N GLN A 66 -15.61 2.17 -2.11
CA GLN A 66 -16.23 3.21 -2.94
C GLN A 66 -15.70 3.12 -4.38
N MET A 67 -14.38 2.97 -4.55
CA MET A 67 -13.75 2.83 -5.87
C MET A 67 -14.27 1.62 -6.65
N LEU A 68 -14.51 0.49 -5.99
CA LEU A 68 -15.08 -0.72 -6.58
C LEU A 68 -16.55 -0.50 -6.95
N SER A 69 -17.31 0.12 -6.05
CA SER A 69 -18.73 0.46 -6.28
C SER A 69 -18.92 1.38 -7.48
N ASP A 70 -18.08 2.40 -7.62
CA ASP A 70 -18.12 3.36 -8.74
C ASP A 70 -17.79 2.70 -10.09
N ARG A 71 -17.04 1.59 -10.07
CA ARG A 71 -16.74 0.74 -11.23
C ARG A 71 -17.82 -0.31 -11.51
N GLY A 72 -18.87 -0.35 -10.70
CA GLY A 72 -19.98 -1.30 -10.84
C GLY A 72 -19.71 -2.69 -10.29
N VAL A 73 -18.70 -2.85 -9.43
CA VAL A 73 -18.44 -4.12 -8.71
C VAL A 73 -19.43 -4.24 -7.56
N GLU A 74 -20.28 -5.26 -7.60
CA GLU A 74 -21.22 -5.54 -6.52
C GLU A 74 -20.54 -6.30 -5.38
N LEU A 75 -20.60 -5.74 -4.17
CA LEU A 75 -19.99 -6.27 -2.93
C LEU A 75 -21.08 -6.61 -1.90
N PRO A 76 -21.82 -7.73 -2.08
CA PRO A 76 -22.86 -8.14 -1.14
C PRO A 76 -22.26 -8.48 0.24
N PRO A 77 -23.03 -8.28 1.33
CA PRO A 77 -22.62 -8.69 2.67
C PRO A 77 -22.25 -10.18 2.75
N PRO A 78 -21.23 -10.56 3.54
CA PRO A 78 -20.79 -11.96 3.64
C PRO A 78 -21.89 -12.95 4.07
N ASP A 79 -22.82 -12.50 4.90
CA ASP A 79 -23.95 -13.30 5.42
C ASP A 79 -25.00 -13.64 4.35
N GLU A 80 -24.99 -12.93 3.22
CA GLU A 80 -25.92 -13.17 2.10
C GLU A 80 -25.37 -14.20 1.09
N LEU A 81 -24.12 -14.64 1.25
CA LEU A 81 -23.44 -15.56 0.33
C LEU A 81 -23.26 -16.95 0.94
N SER A 82 -23.56 -17.99 0.16
CA SER A 82 -23.07 -19.35 0.46
C SER A 82 -21.55 -19.42 0.27
N ASP A 83 -20.90 -20.43 0.83
CA ASP A 83 -19.44 -20.59 0.69
C ASP A 83 -18.99 -20.68 -0.78
N GLU A 84 -19.76 -21.36 -1.64
CA GLU A 84 -19.47 -21.45 -3.07
C GLU A 84 -19.62 -20.09 -3.79
N ALA A 85 -20.67 -19.33 -3.46
CA ALA A 85 -20.89 -18.01 -4.03
C ALA A 85 -19.85 -17.01 -3.53
N LEU A 86 -19.46 -17.12 -2.25
CA LEU A 86 -18.43 -16.31 -1.63
C LEU A 86 -17.07 -16.55 -2.25
N HIS A 87 -16.68 -17.82 -2.49
CA HIS A 87 -15.45 -18.14 -3.20
C HIS A 87 -15.37 -17.43 -4.56
N ALA A 88 -16.44 -17.53 -5.36
CA ALA A 88 -16.48 -16.88 -6.67
C ALA A 88 -16.40 -15.35 -6.55
N LYS A 89 -17.12 -14.76 -5.59
CA LYS A 89 -17.13 -13.32 -5.35
C LYS A 89 -15.78 -12.79 -4.84
N LEU A 90 -15.10 -13.55 -3.99
CA LEU A 90 -13.76 -13.23 -3.51
C LEU A 90 -12.76 -13.14 -4.67
N TRP A 91 -12.79 -14.09 -5.60
CA TRP A 91 -11.90 -14.05 -6.77
C TRP A 91 -12.24 -12.91 -7.73
N GLU A 92 -13.52 -12.60 -7.94
CA GLU A 92 -13.95 -11.40 -8.67
C GLU A 92 -13.39 -10.12 -8.03
N LEU A 93 -13.52 -9.99 -6.71
CA LEU A 93 -12.98 -8.88 -5.93
C LEU A 93 -11.45 -8.76 -6.07
N ILE A 94 -10.72 -9.87 -5.93
CA ILE A 94 -9.26 -9.91 -6.08
C ILE A 94 -8.82 -9.39 -7.45
N HIS A 95 -9.51 -9.80 -8.52
CA HIS A 95 -9.19 -9.32 -9.86
C HIS A 95 -9.58 -7.86 -10.08
N ALA A 96 -10.73 -7.43 -9.56
CA ALA A 96 -11.14 -6.03 -9.64
C ALA A 96 -10.17 -5.09 -8.90
N LEU A 97 -9.63 -5.50 -7.74
CA LEU A 97 -8.56 -4.78 -7.05
C LEU A 97 -7.30 -4.70 -7.92
N ALA A 98 -6.88 -5.80 -8.53
CA ALA A 98 -5.69 -5.85 -9.37
C ALA A 98 -5.81 -4.96 -10.62
N GLU A 99 -7.00 -4.83 -11.21
CA GLU A 99 -7.27 -3.89 -12.30
C GLU A 99 -7.09 -2.42 -11.88
N MET A 100 -7.25 -2.11 -10.59
CA MET A 100 -6.95 -0.80 -10.00
C MET A 100 -5.49 -0.66 -9.55
N GLN A 101 -4.60 -1.62 -9.86
CA GLN A 101 -3.22 -1.66 -9.35
C GLN A 101 -3.14 -1.84 -7.81
N THR A 102 -4.16 -2.43 -7.20
CA THR A 102 -4.19 -2.79 -5.77
C THR A 102 -4.05 -4.30 -5.62
N PHE A 103 -3.05 -4.76 -4.86
CA PHE A 103 -2.71 -6.18 -4.74
C PHE A 103 -2.78 -6.64 -3.28
N LEU A 104 -3.37 -7.82 -3.05
CA LEU A 104 -3.39 -8.44 -1.73
C LEU A 104 -2.11 -9.26 -1.48
N VAL A 105 -1.64 -9.23 -0.24
CA VAL A 105 -0.58 -10.12 0.27
C VAL A 105 -0.92 -10.65 1.66
N SER A 106 -0.23 -11.72 2.07
CA SER A 106 -0.37 -12.34 3.38
C SER A 106 -1.78 -12.87 3.66
N THR A 107 -2.42 -13.54 2.70
CA THR A 107 -3.83 -13.98 2.83
C THR A 107 -4.00 -15.44 3.25
N ASP A 108 -2.93 -16.24 3.16
CA ASP A 108 -2.99 -17.70 3.35
C ASP A 108 -3.41 -18.18 4.75
N HIS A 109 -3.44 -17.29 5.75
CA HIS A 109 -3.94 -17.61 7.09
C HIS A 109 -5.48 -17.62 7.20
N TYR A 110 -6.16 -17.00 6.23
CA TYR A 110 -7.62 -16.96 6.15
C TYR A 110 -8.18 -17.97 5.16
N ASN A 111 -9.26 -18.64 5.55
CA ASN A 111 -10.14 -19.31 4.60
C ASN A 111 -10.89 -18.27 3.75
N ASP A 112 -11.58 -18.69 2.69
CA ASP A 112 -12.21 -17.73 1.77
C ASP A 112 -13.26 -16.85 2.45
N ARG A 113 -14.07 -17.43 3.35
CA ARG A 113 -15.08 -16.70 4.14
C ARG A 113 -14.43 -15.69 5.07
N GLU A 114 -13.45 -16.11 5.86
CA GLU A 114 -12.72 -15.22 6.76
C GLU A 114 -12.05 -14.08 6.00
N LEU A 115 -11.42 -14.37 4.86
CA LEU A 115 -10.78 -13.35 4.02
C LEU A 115 -11.80 -12.35 3.48
N TYR A 116 -12.92 -12.84 2.93
CA TYR A 116 -13.94 -11.96 2.38
C TYR A 116 -14.59 -11.11 3.48
N GLU A 117 -14.85 -11.68 4.66
CA GLU A 117 -15.37 -10.94 5.82
C GLU A 117 -14.40 -9.85 6.27
N HIS A 118 -13.11 -10.17 6.43
CA HIS A 118 -12.10 -9.19 6.81
C HIS A 118 -12.00 -8.04 5.79
N LEU A 119 -11.94 -8.38 4.49
CA LEU A 119 -11.94 -7.37 3.43
C LEU A 119 -13.21 -6.51 3.46
N TRP A 120 -14.38 -7.12 3.61
CA TRP A 120 -15.67 -6.43 3.54
C TRP A 120 -15.94 -5.55 4.76
N TYR A 121 -15.64 -6.01 5.97
CA TYR A 121 -15.91 -5.24 7.19
C TYR A 121 -14.83 -4.20 7.50
N GLU A 122 -13.59 -4.43 7.08
CA GLU A 122 -12.45 -3.62 7.51
C GLU A 122 -11.68 -3.05 6.31
N THR A 123 -10.86 -3.86 5.63
CA THR A 123 -9.83 -3.37 4.70
C THR A 123 -10.38 -2.49 3.58
N LEU A 124 -11.54 -2.84 3.00
CA LEU A 124 -12.09 -2.09 1.87
C LEU A 124 -12.63 -0.71 2.28
N HIS A 125 -12.95 -0.50 3.55
CA HIS A 125 -13.48 0.75 4.08
C HIS A 125 -12.39 1.72 4.57
N GLU A 126 -11.14 1.28 4.62
CA GLU A 126 -10.02 2.14 4.98
C GLU A 126 -9.90 3.34 4.04
N VAL A 127 -9.57 4.49 4.63
CA VAL A 127 -9.41 5.72 3.88
C VAL A 127 -8.11 5.66 3.10
N THR A 128 -8.21 5.80 1.79
CA THR A 128 -7.08 5.84 0.85
C THR A 128 -7.29 6.97 -0.16
N ILE A 129 -6.43 7.03 -1.17
CA ILE A 129 -6.60 7.88 -2.34
C ILE A 129 -6.75 7.03 -3.60
N GLU A 130 -7.22 7.64 -4.69
CA GLU A 130 -7.19 6.96 -5.99
C GLU A 130 -5.74 6.64 -6.41
N PRO A 131 -5.47 5.46 -6.99
CA PRO A 131 -4.15 5.09 -7.47
C PRO A 131 -3.59 6.11 -8.45
N LEU A 132 -2.41 6.64 -8.14
CA LEU A 132 -1.70 7.55 -9.03
C LEU A 132 -1.02 6.76 -10.17
N PRO A 133 -0.88 7.33 -11.38
CA PRO A 133 -0.23 6.65 -12.50
C PRO A 133 1.17 6.14 -12.16
N GLY A 134 1.42 4.85 -12.37
CA GLY A 134 2.72 4.23 -12.10
C GLY A 134 2.98 3.92 -10.63
N ILE A 135 1.98 4.07 -9.75
CA ILE A 135 2.02 3.66 -8.36
C ILE A 135 1.07 2.46 -8.18
N THR A 136 1.57 1.41 -7.54
CA THR A 136 0.77 0.27 -7.10
C THR A 136 0.47 0.40 -5.61
N CYS A 137 -0.67 -0.13 -5.19
CA CYS A 137 -1.05 -0.26 -3.79
C CYS A 137 -0.94 -1.73 -3.37
N THR A 138 -0.41 -1.97 -2.18
CA THR A 138 -0.38 -3.31 -1.57
C THR A 138 -1.20 -3.29 -0.30
N LEU A 139 -2.17 -4.19 -0.20
CA LEU A 139 -2.94 -4.44 1.01
C LEU A 139 -2.37 -5.67 1.69
N ASP A 140 -1.66 -5.45 2.80
CA ASP A 140 -1.06 -6.51 3.61
C ASP A 140 -1.96 -6.83 4.80
N LEU A 141 -2.48 -8.06 4.82
CA LEU A 141 -3.51 -8.51 5.77
C LEU A 141 -2.95 -8.87 7.14
N VAL A 142 -1.68 -8.54 7.41
CA VAL A 142 -1.03 -8.65 8.72
C VAL A 142 -0.24 -7.38 9.10
N SER A 143 -0.60 -6.22 8.55
CA SER A 143 0.15 -4.96 8.72
C SER A 143 -0.62 -3.85 9.44
N SER A 144 -1.79 -4.11 10.07
CA SER A 144 -2.50 -3.07 10.82
C SER A 144 -1.77 -2.66 12.11
N GLY A 145 -0.86 -3.51 12.59
CA GLY A 145 -0.19 -3.36 13.88
C GLY A 145 -1.05 -3.79 15.07
N SER A 146 -2.20 -4.44 14.84
CA SER A 146 -2.98 -5.10 15.88
C SER A 146 -2.20 -6.27 16.50
N GLU A 147 -2.56 -6.69 17.73
CA GLU A 147 -1.95 -7.86 18.37
C GLU A 147 -2.16 -9.13 17.54
N GLU A 148 -3.33 -9.27 16.91
CA GLU A 148 -3.67 -10.39 16.03
C GLU A 148 -2.81 -10.42 14.76
N ASP A 149 -2.66 -9.27 14.09
CA ASP A 149 -1.84 -9.15 12.88
C ASP A 149 -0.36 -9.41 13.18
N ILE A 150 0.14 -8.87 14.29
CA ILE A 150 1.51 -9.14 14.75
C ILE A 150 1.70 -10.63 15.02
N GLU A 151 0.74 -11.27 15.70
CA GLU A 151 0.79 -12.70 15.97
C GLU A 151 0.76 -13.52 14.67
N ASN A 152 -0.15 -13.21 13.75
CA ASN A 152 -0.28 -13.87 12.45
C ASN A 152 0.96 -13.66 11.57
N TYR A 153 1.51 -12.45 11.53
CA TYR A 153 2.78 -12.14 10.87
C TYR A 153 3.90 -13.01 11.43
N LEU A 154 4.13 -12.98 12.74
CA LEU A 154 5.21 -13.74 13.37
C LEU A 154 5.03 -15.25 13.19
N ARG A 155 3.80 -15.75 13.26
CA ARG A 155 3.48 -17.18 13.14
C ARG A 155 3.67 -17.69 11.71
N TYR A 156 3.16 -16.99 10.69
CA TYR A 156 3.05 -17.53 9.33
C TYR A 156 4.02 -16.92 8.31
N TYR A 157 4.39 -15.64 8.45
CA TYR A 157 5.03 -14.87 7.37
C TYR A 157 6.45 -14.41 7.71
N ALA A 158 6.74 -14.15 8.98
CA ALA A 158 8.03 -13.62 9.42
C ALA A 158 9.16 -14.65 9.20
N ASP A 159 10.20 -14.21 8.48
CA ASP A 159 11.44 -14.95 8.31
C ASP A 159 12.34 -14.91 9.57
N ASP A 160 13.49 -15.58 9.49
CA ASP A 160 14.39 -15.69 10.65
C ASP A 160 15.00 -14.35 11.05
N GLU A 161 15.24 -13.47 10.09
CA GLU A 161 15.77 -12.13 10.32
C GLU A 161 14.74 -11.25 11.04
N SER A 162 13.51 -11.21 10.53
CA SER A 162 12.42 -10.44 11.12
C SER A 162 12.12 -10.90 12.54
N ARG A 163 12.12 -12.21 12.81
CA ARG A 163 11.91 -12.76 14.16
C ARG A 163 13.07 -12.46 15.10
N ALA A 164 14.31 -12.47 14.61
CA ALA A 164 15.47 -12.09 15.41
C ALA A 164 15.41 -10.59 15.77
N HIS A 165 15.09 -9.73 14.80
CA HIS A 165 14.90 -8.30 15.03
C HIS A 165 13.76 -8.02 16.02
N TRP A 166 12.64 -8.73 15.91
CA TRP A 166 11.54 -8.62 16.87
C TRP A 166 12.00 -8.95 18.29
N LYS A 167 12.74 -10.05 18.47
CA LYS A 167 13.26 -10.46 19.79
C LYS A 167 14.22 -9.43 20.39
N GLU A 168 15.04 -8.77 19.57
CA GLU A 168 15.96 -7.73 20.03
C GLU A 168 15.20 -6.46 20.45
N SER A 169 14.21 -6.06 19.65
CA SER A 169 13.42 -4.85 19.88
C SER A 169 12.43 -5.01 21.03
N TYR A 170 11.86 -6.22 21.18
CA TYR A 170 10.81 -6.55 22.14
C TYR A 170 11.15 -7.84 22.92
N PRO A 171 12.20 -7.83 23.76
CA PRO A 171 12.71 -9.04 24.42
C PRO A 171 11.76 -9.65 25.47
N GLY A 172 10.71 -8.92 25.87
CA GLY A 172 9.67 -9.39 26.78
C GLY A 172 8.52 -10.13 26.09
N ASP A 173 8.41 -10.03 24.77
CA ASP A 173 7.26 -10.53 24.03
C ASP A 173 7.45 -11.99 23.65
N ALA A 174 6.39 -12.77 23.82
CA ALA A 174 6.38 -14.16 23.39
C ALA A 174 6.26 -14.22 21.87
N ILE A 175 7.21 -14.87 21.20
CA ILE A 175 7.12 -15.10 19.76
C ILE A 175 6.45 -16.45 19.53
N PRO A 176 5.31 -16.51 18.81
CA PRO A 176 4.63 -17.78 18.54
C PRO A 176 5.54 -18.73 17.75
N PRO A 177 5.37 -20.06 17.89
CA PRO A 177 6.01 -21.03 17.00
C PRO A 177 5.72 -20.69 15.55
N ARG A 178 6.68 -20.92 14.65
CA ARG A 178 6.43 -20.76 13.22
C ARG A 178 5.57 -21.91 12.72
N GLU A 179 4.56 -21.57 11.93
CA GLU A 179 3.65 -22.51 11.30
C GLU A 179 3.51 -22.21 9.81
N LYS A 180 3.20 -23.24 9.01
CA LYS A 180 2.81 -23.01 7.62
C LYS A 180 1.35 -22.54 7.63
N PRO A 181 0.99 -21.48 6.88
CA PRO A 181 -0.40 -21.08 6.81
C PRO A 181 -1.28 -22.22 6.22
N PRO A 182 -2.56 -22.29 6.63
CA PRO A 182 -3.49 -23.36 6.26
C PRO A 182 -3.82 -23.41 4.76
N TYR A 183 -3.71 -22.29 4.03
CA TYR A 183 -4.05 -22.18 2.61
C TYR A 183 -2.81 -21.88 1.74
N ASP A 184 -3.00 -21.85 0.41
CA ASP A 184 -1.96 -21.60 -0.60
C ASP A 184 -2.55 -20.77 -1.77
N ARG A 185 -3.21 -19.68 -1.38
CA ARG A 185 -3.85 -18.68 -2.25
C ARG A 185 -2.83 -17.65 -2.74
N ASP A 186 -1.88 -17.23 -1.91
CA ASP A 186 -0.95 -16.12 -2.19
C ASP A 186 -0.10 -16.35 -3.46
N ARG A 187 0.23 -17.60 -3.78
CA ARG A 187 0.94 -17.96 -5.02
C ARG A 187 0.11 -17.77 -6.30
N GLN A 188 -1.21 -17.70 -6.17
CA GLN A 188 -2.18 -17.60 -7.26
C GLN A 188 -2.71 -16.18 -7.44
N LEU A 189 -2.49 -15.30 -6.45
CA LEU A 189 -2.90 -13.91 -6.51
C LEU A 189 -2.17 -13.16 -7.65
N PRO A 190 -2.86 -12.20 -8.32
CA PRO A 190 -2.20 -11.24 -9.19
C PRO A 190 -1.05 -10.52 -8.48
N LYS A 191 -0.01 -10.15 -9.23
CA LYS A 191 1.17 -9.44 -8.71
C LYS A 191 1.37 -8.14 -9.48
N GLY A 192 1.76 -7.09 -8.76
CA GLY A 192 2.17 -5.79 -9.29
C GLY A 192 3.65 -5.70 -9.58
#